data_AF-E7PTT4-F1
#
_entry.id   AF-E7PTT4-F1
#
_cell.length_a   1.000
_cell.length_b   1.000
_cell.length_c   1.000
_cell.angle_alpha   90.00
_cell.angle_beta   90.00
_cell.angle_gamma   90.00
#
_symmetry.space_group_name_H-M   'P 1'
#
loop_
_entity.id
_entity.type
_entity.pdbx_description
1 polymer ?
#
loop_
_entity_poly.entity_id
_entity_poly.type
_entity_poly.pdbx_seq_one_letter_code
_entity_poly.pdbx_strand_id
1 'polypeptide(L)'
;MLDGMKYVWRFNPETQEFDDVLPLMVRNDPGAYYVIRDGFGDLWVHDPWGRECHASFKYVEVHGMTFDREQFDPEGVDGQRTTEEPPTRSLYCSLTPEELDDLRAEMRRDGLLMKERLAVLGKKF
;
A
#
# COMPACT_ATOMS: atom_id res chain seq x y z
N MET A 1 9.69 8.84 0.82
CA MET A 1 8.67 8.29 -0.09
C MET A 1 8.67 8.98 -1.46
N LEU A 2 8.70 10.32 -1.52
CA LEU A 2 8.67 11.08 -2.78
C LEU A 2 9.86 10.87 -3.75
N ASP A 3 11.05 10.50 -3.26
CA ASP A 3 12.21 10.23 -4.13
C ASP A 3 12.07 8.94 -4.96
N GLY A 4 11.01 8.16 -4.73
CA GLY A 4 10.70 6.95 -5.49
C GLY A 4 9.40 7.02 -6.28
N MET A 5 8.69 8.16 -6.33
CA MET A 5 7.42 8.26 -7.08
C MET A 5 7.67 8.36 -8.58
N LYS A 6 7.10 7.45 -9.35
CA LYS A 6 7.29 7.38 -10.80
C LYS A 6 6.09 7.94 -11.56
N TYR A 7 4.87 7.55 -11.17
CA TYR A 7 3.63 8.05 -11.73
C TYR A 7 2.67 8.46 -10.62
N VAL A 8 1.94 9.55 -10.84
CA VAL A 8 0.95 10.05 -9.88
C VAL A 8 -0.29 10.50 -10.62
N TRP A 9 -1.44 10.07 -10.12
CA TRP A 9 -2.76 10.43 -10.62
C TRP A 9 -3.53 11.12 -9.52
N ARG A 10 -4.08 12.29 -9.80
CA ARG A 10 -5.03 12.97 -8.92
C ARG A 10 -6.43 12.49 -9.24
N PHE A 11 -7.17 12.07 -8.22
CA PHE A 11 -8.58 11.73 -8.39
C PHE A 11 -9.46 12.97 -8.22
N ASN A 12 -10.36 13.19 -9.17
CA ASN A 12 -11.40 14.20 -9.09
C ASN A 12 -12.75 13.56 -8.69
N PRO A 13 -13.25 13.77 -7.45
CA PRO A 13 -14.50 13.17 -7.00
C PRO A 13 -15.74 13.64 -7.77
N GLU A 14 -15.71 14.84 -8.38
CA GLU A 14 -16.85 15.40 -9.09
C GLU A 14 -17.06 14.74 -10.46
N THR A 15 -15.97 14.47 -11.18
CA THR A 15 -15.99 13.83 -12.50
C THR A 15 -15.74 12.33 -12.44
N GLN A 16 -15.24 11.81 -11.31
CA GLN A 16 -14.77 10.44 -11.12
C GLN A 16 -13.63 10.05 -12.07
N GLU A 17 -12.83 11.04 -12.46
CA GLU A 17 -11.71 10.86 -13.39
C GLU A 17 -10.37 11.03 -12.68
N PHE A 18 -9.32 10.54 -13.34
CA PHE A 18 -7.94 10.62 -12.89
C PHE A 18 -7.13 11.50 -13.83
N ASP A 19 -6.47 12.51 -13.26
CA ASP A 19 -5.56 13.40 -14.00
C ASP A 19 -4.11 13.02 -13.70
N ASP A 20 -3.30 12.85 -14.74
CA ASP A 20 -1.85 12.69 -14.59
C ASP A 20 -1.24 13.98 -13.99
N VAL A 21 -0.54 13.85 -12.87
CA VAL A 21 0.08 14.99 -12.17
C VAL A 21 1.53 14.71 -11.81
N LEU A 22 2.28 15.78 -11.59
CA LEU A 22 3.66 15.67 -11.14
C LEU A 22 3.72 15.22 -9.67
N PRO A 23 4.66 14.36 -9.27
CA PRO A 23 4.83 13.95 -7.86
C PRO A 23 4.96 15.11 -6.86
N LEU A 24 5.53 16.24 -7.30
CA LEU A 24 5.65 17.44 -6.48
C LEU A 24 4.27 18.02 -6.08
N MET A 25 3.22 17.79 -6.86
CA MET A 25 1.87 18.30 -6.56
C MET A 25 1.26 17.67 -5.31
N VAL A 26 1.58 16.41 -5.01
CA VAL A 26 1.10 15.73 -3.78
C VAL A 26 1.53 16.49 -2.53
N ARG A 27 2.71 17.12 -2.55
CA ARG A 27 3.21 17.95 -1.43
C ARG A 27 2.48 19.29 -1.32
N ASN A 28 2.14 19.88 -2.46
CA ASN A 28 1.58 21.22 -2.52
C ASN A 28 0.06 21.24 -2.30
N ASP A 29 -0.62 20.12 -2.54
CA ASP A 29 -2.06 19.95 -2.35
C ASP A 29 -2.36 18.64 -1.60
N PRO A 30 -2.02 18.54 -0.30
CA PRO A 30 -2.22 17.32 0.48
C PRO A 30 -3.70 16.98 0.71
N GLY A 31 -4.62 17.90 0.39
CA GLY A 31 -6.07 17.76 0.60
C GLY A 31 -6.82 17.06 -0.53
N ALA A 32 -6.13 16.54 -1.54
CA ALA A 32 -6.72 15.78 -2.63
C ALA A 32 -6.45 14.28 -2.49
N TYR A 33 -7.22 13.48 -3.23
CA TYR A 33 -6.96 12.06 -3.38
C TYR A 33 -5.93 11.84 -4.48
N TYR A 34 -4.92 11.02 -4.21
CA TYR A 34 -3.94 10.60 -5.21
C TYR A 34 -3.77 9.09 -5.25
N VAL A 35 -3.53 8.57 -6.44
CA VAL A 35 -2.99 7.24 -6.67
C VAL A 35 -1.55 7.41 -7.13
N ILE A 36 -0.64 6.69 -6.50
CA ILE A 36 0.81 6.86 -6.67
C ILE A 36 1.39 5.50 -7.03
N ARG A 37 2.05 5.41 -8.18
CA ARG A 37 2.92 4.28 -8.52
C ARG A 37 4.36 4.65 -8.23
N ASP A 38 4.98 3.89 -7.35
CA ASP A 38 6.40 4.06 -7.08
C ASP A 38 7.28 3.40 -8.17
N GLY A 39 8.57 3.68 -8.13
CA GLY A 39 9.57 3.15 -9.06
C GLY A 39 9.82 1.65 -8.89
N PHE A 40 9.20 1.00 -7.91
CA PHE A 40 9.23 -0.44 -7.69
C PHE A 40 7.97 -1.14 -8.24
N GLY A 41 6.99 -0.38 -8.72
CA GLY A 41 5.74 -0.87 -9.28
C GLY A 41 4.63 -1.07 -8.26
N ASP A 42 4.80 -0.62 -7.01
CA ASP A 42 3.74 -0.66 -6.01
C ASP A 42 2.83 0.55 -6.12
N LEU A 43 1.55 0.33 -5.79
CA LEU A 43 0.51 1.34 -5.82
C LEU A 43 0.13 1.73 -4.40
N TRP A 44 0.00 3.03 -4.22
CA TRP A 44 -0.34 3.68 -2.99
C TRP A 44 -1.50 4.65 -3.24
N VAL A 45 -2.37 4.78 -2.26
CA VAL A 45 -3.46 5.75 -2.24
C VAL A 45 -3.18 6.74 -1.13
N HIS A 46 -3.09 8.00 -1.49
CA HIS A 46 -3.05 9.13 -0.57
C HIS A 46 -4.44 9.75 -0.47
N ASP A 47 -4.91 9.99 0.75
CA ASP A 47 -6.19 10.63 1.01
C ASP A 47 -6.03 12.08 1.53
N PRO A 48 -7.11 12.90 1.46
CA PRO A 48 -7.11 14.28 1.97
C PRO A 48 -6.76 14.42 3.46
N TRP A 49 -6.83 13.34 4.23
CA TRP A 49 -6.49 13.32 5.65
C TRP A 49 -5.00 13.01 5.87
N GLY A 50 -4.21 12.89 4.80
CA GLY A 50 -2.78 12.63 4.84
C GLY A 50 -2.45 11.17 5.14
N ARG A 51 -3.40 10.23 4.97
CA ARG A 51 -3.11 8.81 5.10
C ARG A 51 -2.62 8.27 3.76
N GLU A 52 -1.52 7.55 3.82
CA GLU A 52 -0.95 6.80 2.70
C GLU A 52 -1.17 5.31 2.96
N CYS A 53 -1.98 4.68 2.12
CA CYS A 53 -2.34 3.27 2.22
C CYS A 53 -1.88 2.52 0.97
N HIS A 54 -1.43 1.29 1.13
CA HIS A 54 -1.20 0.42 -0.02
C HIS A 54 -2.52 0.10 -0.73
N ALA A 55 -2.52 0.19 -2.05
CA ALA A 55 -3.62 -0.30 -2.85
C ALA A 55 -3.67 -1.84 -2.82
N SER A 56 -4.87 -2.39 -2.93
CA SER A 56 -5.07 -3.84 -3.08
C SER A 56 -4.44 -4.36 -4.38
N PHE A 57 -4.08 -5.63 -4.41
CA PHE A 57 -3.55 -6.31 -5.60
C PHE A 57 -4.58 -6.49 -6.70
N LYS A 58 -5.86 -6.43 -6.34
CA LYS A 58 -6.97 -6.70 -7.27
C LYS A 58 -7.63 -5.42 -7.77
N TYR A 59 -7.59 -4.35 -6.97
CA TYR A 59 -8.25 -3.09 -7.28
C TYR A 59 -7.58 -1.95 -6.52
N VAL A 60 -7.79 -0.73 -6.99
CA VAL A 60 -7.41 0.49 -6.28
C VAL A 60 -8.66 1.10 -5.69
N GLU A 61 -8.70 1.28 -4.37
CA GLU A 61 -9.84 1.94 -3.71
C GLU A 61 -9.53 3.41 -3.47
N VAL A 62 -10.31 4.31 -4.05
CA VAL A 62 -10.19 5.76 -3.86
C VAL A 62 -11.56 6.33 -3.52
N HIS A 63 -11.66 7.06 -2.41
CA HIS A 63 -12.93 7.68 -1.99
C HIS A 63 -14.11 6.67 -1.89
N GLY A 64 -13.83 5.43 -1.47
CA GLY A 64 -14.82 4.35 -1.36
C GLY A 64 -15.27 3.74 -2.69
N MET A 65 -14.61 4.10 -3.79
CA MET A 65 -14.85 3.53 -5.13
C MET A 65 -13.68 2.62 -5.52
N THR A 66 -13.98 1.51 -6.19
CA THR A 66 -12.98 0.54 -6.65
C THR A 66 -12.69 0.75 -8.13
N PHE A 67 -11.42 0.90 -8.48
CA PHE A 67 -10.92 1.08 -9.84
C PHE A 67 -10.04 -0.10 -10.26
N ASP A 68 -10.02 -0.35 -11.57
CA ASP A 68 -9.16 -1.37 -12.12
C ASP A 68 -7.69 -0.98 -11.97
N ARG A 69 -6.88 -1.95 -11.59
CA ARG A 69 -5.46 -1.73 -11.32
C ARG A 69 -4.69 -1.48 -12.61
N GLU A 70 -5.11 -2.08 -13.72
CA GLU A 70 -4.49 -1.93 -15.04
C GLU A 70 -4.49 -0.47 -15.53
N GLN A 71 -5.46 0.33 -15.09
CA GLN A 71 -5.51 1.78 -15.38
C GLN A 71 -4.27 2.52 -14.86
N PHE A 72 -3.63 2.01 -13.81
CA PHE A 72 -2.47 2.59 -13.15
C PHE A 72 -1.18 1.82 -13.44
N ASP A 73 -1.17 1.02 -14.53
CA ASP A 73 -0.03 0.21 -14.94
C ASP A 73 0.43 0.52 -16.38
N PRO A 74 0.99 1.73 -16.62
CA PRO A 74 1.42 2.14 -17.97
C PRO A 74 2.54 1.26 -18.55
N GLU A 75 3.24 0.50 -17.70
CA GLU A 75 4.38 -0.34 -18.09
C GLU A 75 4.03 -1.85 -18.12
N GLY A 76 2.80 -2.23 -17.76
CA GLY A 76 2.38 -3.63 -17.72
C GLY A 76 3.12 -4.47 -16.68
N VAL A 77 3.62 -3.85 -15.60
CA VAL A 77 4.40 -4.49 -14.54
C VAL A 77 3.55 -5.46 -13.74
N ASP A 78 2.26 -5.18 -13.54
CA ASP A 78 1.36 -6.05 -12.78
C ASP A 78 1.09 -7.36 -13.52
N GLY A 79 1.04 -7.34 -14.86
CA GLY A 79 0.90 -8.56 -15.69
C GLY A 79 2.10 -9.51 -15.62
N GLN A 80 3.25 -9.02 -15.17
CA GLN A 80 4.46 -9.81 -14.96
C GLN A 80 4.57 -10.38 -13.53
N ARG A 81 3.67 -9.99 -12.62
CA ARG A 81 3.68 -10.47 -11.24
C ARG A 81 3.18 -11.91 -11.17
N THR A 82 4.02 -12.78 -10.63
CA THR A 82 3.70 -14.20 -10.40
C THR A 82 3.22 -14.49 -8.98
N THR A 83 3.19 -13.48 -8.10
CA THR A 83 2.87 -13.63 -6.68
C THR A 83 1.75 -12.67 -6.29
N GLU A 84 0.76 -13.14 -5.52
CA GLU A 84 -0.33 -12.31 -4.98
C GLU A 84 0.08 -11.52 -3.71
N GLU A 85 1.29 -11.76 -3.19
CA GLU A 85 1.80 -11.05 -2.01
C GLU A 85 2.48 -9.73 -2.39
N PRO A 86 2.37 -8.69 -1.54
CA PRO A 86 3.13 -7.46 -1.73
C PRO A 86 4.61 -7.76 -1.88
N PRO A 87 5.32 -7.03 -2.76
CA PRO A 87 6.76 -6.89 -2.59
C PRO A 87 7.00 -6.38 -1.17
N THR A 88 7.46 -7.28 -0.31
CA THR A 88 7.78 -6.98 1.10
C THR A 88 8.81 -5.87 1.21
N ARG A 89 9.58 -5.63 0.14
CA ARG A 89 10.45 -4.49 -0.02
C ARG A 89 9.77 -3.14 0.17
N SER A 90 8.50 -2.97 -0.18
CA SER A 90 7.83 -1.66 -0.07
C SER A 90 7.36 -1.33 1.35
N LEU A 91 7.03 -2.33 2.17
CA LEU A 91 6.63 -2.15 3.57
C LEU A 91 7.84 -2.06 4.50
N TYR A 92 8.95 -2.67 4.09
CA TYR A 92 10.16 -2.82 4.89
C TYR A 92 11.38 -2.39 4.08
N CYS A 93 11.30 -1.24 3.36
CA CYS A 93 12.38 -0.70 2.53
C CYS A 93 13.75 -0.62 3.23
N SER A 94 13.75 -0.64 4.57
CA SER A 94 14.93 -0.62 5.43
C SER A 94 15.48 -2.00 5.82
N LEU A 95 14.69 -3.06 5.66
CA LEU A 95 15.06 -4.42 6.09
C LEU A 95 15.53 -5.25 4.90
N THR A 96 16.63 -5.94 5.11
CA THR A 96 17.07 -7.04 4.26
C THR A 96 16.09 -8.22 4.34
N PRO A 97 16.10 -9.14 3.36
CA PRO A 97 15.27 -10.35 3.40
C PRO A 97 15.47 -11.18 4.69
N GLU A 98 16.69 -11.25 5.20
CA GLU A 98 17.01 -11.97 6.45
C GLU A 98 16.38 -11.28 7.66
N GLU A 99 16.53 -9.96 7.79
CA GLU A 99 15.91 -9.18 8.89
C GLU A 99 14.37 -9.23 8.85
N LEU A 100 13.80 -9.32 7.65
CA LEU A 100 12.36 -9.49 7.46
C LEU A 100 11.88 -10.87 7.92
N ASP A 101 12.64 -11.93 7.62
CA ASP A 101 12.34 -13.28 8.07
C ASP A 101 12.45 -13.39 9.59
N ASP A 102 13.46 -12.76 10.19
CA ASP A 102 13.64 -12.65 11.63
C ASP A 102 12.46 -11.92 12.29
N LEU A 103 12.05 -10.78 11.74
CA LEU A 103 10.88 -10.04 12.21
C LEU A 103 9.60 -10.89 12.12
N ARG A 104 9.40 -11.62 11.01
CA ARG A 104 8.26 -12.54 10.86
C ARG A 104 8.29 -13.65 11.92
N ALA A 105 9.47 -14.18 12.23
CA ALA A 105 9.63 -15.20 13.26
C ALA A 105 9.33 -14.65 14.67
N GLU A 106 9.74 -13.42 14.97
CA GLU A 106 9.42 -12.72 16.20
C GLU A 106 7.92 -12.48 16.35
N MET A 107 7.27 -11.87 15.36
CA MET A 107 5.83 -11.61 15.39
C MET A 107 4.99 -12.89 15.55
N ARG A 108 5.42 -14.00 14.95
CA ARG A 108 4.77 -15.30 15.14
C ARG A 108 4.88 -15.80 16.57
N ARG A 109 6.05 -15.65 17.21
CA ARG A 109 6.26 -16.04 18.61
C ARG A 109 5.39 -15.21 19.55
N ASP A 110 5.34 -13.90 19.34
CA ASP A 110 4.51 -13.01 20.14
C ASP A 110 3.01 -13.29 19.97
N GLY A 111 2.57 -13.55 18.73
CA GLY A 111 1.20 -13.96 18.46
C GLY A 111 0.82 -15.27 19.15
N LEU A 112 1.73 -16.24 19.23
CA LEU A 112 1.51 -17.49 19.97
C LEU A 112 1.42 -17.24 21.48
N LEU A 113 2.33 -16.44 22.04
CA LEU A 113 2.32 -16.07 23.44
C LEU A 113 1.00 -15.38 23.84
N MET A 114 0.50 -14.49 22.98
CA MET A 114 -0.77 -13.82 23.20
C MET A 114 -1.96 -14.78 23.15
N LYS A 115 -1.97 -15.73 22.20
CA LYS A 115 -2.99 -16.79 22.12
C LYS A 115 -3.01 -17.65 23.39
N GLU A 116 -1.84 -18.03 23.92
CA GLU A 116 -1.75 -18.80 25.16
C GLU A 116 -2.28 -18.01 26.36
N ARG A 117 -1.92 -16.72 26.48
CA ARG A 117 -2.43 -15.84 27.54
C ARG A 117 -3.95 -15.68 27.46
N LEU A 118 -4.50 -15.49 26.27
CA LEU A 118 -5.94 -15.42 26.05
C LEU A 118 -6.65 -16.75 26.37
N ALA A 119 -6.05 -17.89 26.04
CA ALA A 119 -6.59 -19.21 26.39
C ALA A 119 -6.62 -19.46 27.91
N VAL A 120 -5.61 -18.96 28.64
CA VAL A 120 -5.57 -19.01 30.11
C VAL A 120 -6.61 -18.07 30.73
N LEU A 121 -6.81 -16.88 30.17
CA LEU A 121 -7.85 -15.93 30.61
C LEU A 121 -9.27 -16.43 30.28
N GLY A 122 -9.48 -17.02 29.10
CA GLY A 122 -10.78 -17.57 28.68
C GLY A 122 -11.21 -18.81 29.47
N LYS A 123 -10.28 -19.50 30.14
CA LYS A 123 -10.58 -20.59 31.09
C LYS A 123 -10.97 -20.11 32.50
N LYS A 124 -10.87 -18.81 32.78
CA LYS A 124 -11.23 -18.20 34.07
C LYS A 124 -12.65 -17.62 34.10
N PHE A 125 -13.42 -17.76 33.03
CA PHE A 125 -14.84 -17.41 32.96
C PHE A 125 -15.69 -18.65 32.74
#